data_AF-A0A1E4RN06-F1
#
_entry.id   AF-A0A1E4RN06-F1
#
_cell.length_a   1.000
_cell.length_b   1.000
_cell.length_c   1.000
_cell.angle_alpha   90.00
_cell.angle_beta   90.00
_cell.angle_gamma   90.00
#
_symmetry.space_group_name_H-M   'P 1'
#
loop_
_entity.id
_entity.type
_entity.pdbx_description
1 polymer ?
#
loop_
_entity_poly.entity_id
_entity_poly.type
_entity_poly.pdbx_seq_one_letter_code
_entity_poly.pdbx_strand_id
1 'polypeptide(L)' 'MADVVSFYKKLPTGPAPGFKKPTTPWGKYKAAYFEGDNASGKPLIHLAIAVILFGYTWEYQSHLKHHKDH' A
#
# COMPACT_ATOMS: atom_id res chain seq x y z
N MET A 1 -32.05 -29.82 -9.28
CA MET A 1 -32.76 -28.59 -9.72
C MET A 1 -32.12 -27.30 -9.20
N ALA A 2 -31.59 -27.25 -7.96
CA ALA A 2 -30.96 -26.03 -7.42
C ALA A 2 -29.61 -25.66 -8.09
N ASP A 3 -28.81 -26.64 -8.53
CA ASP A 3 -27.48 -26.39 -9.10
C ASP A 3 -27.51 -25.64 -10.42
N VAL A 4 -28.46 -25.93 -11.30
CA VAL A 4 -28.59 -25.24 -12.60
C VAL A 4 -28.95 -23.76 -12.42
N VAL A 5 -29.77 -23.42 -11.42
CA VAL A 5 -30.07 -22.01 -11.10
C VAL A 5 -28.83 -21.30 -10.55
N SER A 6 -28.02 -21.98 -9.75
CA SER A 6 -26.74 -21.45 -9.26
C SER A 6 -25.71 -21.24 -10.39
N PHE A 7 -25.76 -22.08 -11.42
CA PHE A 7 -24.89 -22.00 -12.59
C PHE A 7 -25.17 -20.75 -13.42
N TYR A 8 -26.45 -20.44 -13.69
CA TYR A 8 -26.83 -19.22 -14.41
C TYR A 8 -26.55 -17.94 -13.61
N LYS A 9 -26.63 -17.99 -12.27
CA LYS A 9 -26.22 -16.86 -11.42
C LYS A 9 -24.72 -16.59 -11.43
N LYS A 10 -23.90 -17.60 -11.73
CA LYS A 10 -22.44 -17.51 -11.80
C LYS A 10 -21.93 -17.14 -13.19
N LEU A 11 -22.79 -17.15 -14.21
CA LEU A 11 -22.41 -16.66 -15.54
C LEU A 11 -22.00 -15.19 -15.40
N PRO A 12 -20.77 -14.83 -15.81
CA PRO A 12 -20.28 -13.47 -15.66
C PRO A 12 -21.14 -12.52 -16.51
N THR A 13 -21.97 -11.73 -15.84
CA THR A 13 -22.79 -10.70 -16.47
C THR A 13 -21.91 -9.49 -16.75
N GLY A 14 -21.27 -9.48 -17.92
CA GLY A 14 -20.46 -8.36 -18.40
C GLY A 14 -19.05 -8.28 -17.79
N PRO A 15 -18.23 -7.31 -18.25
CA PRO A 15 -16.88 -7.13 -17.75
C PRO A 15 -16.90 -6.87 -16.25
N ALA A 16 -16.06 -7.59 -15.50
CA ALA A 16 -15.91 -7.40 -14.06
C ALA A 16 -15.75 -5.90 -13.76
N PRO A 17 -16.49 -5.34 -12.78
CA PRO A 17 -16.36 -3.94 -12.45
C PRO A 17 -14.89 -3.67 -12.17
N GLY A 18 -14.25 -2.88 -13.04
CA GLY A 18 -12.85 -2.51 -12.88
C GLY A 18 -12.66 -1.98 -11.46
N PHE A 19 -11.56 -2.36 -10.81
CA PHE A 19 -11.26 -1.97 -9.43
C PHE A 19 -11.67 -0.51 -9.22
N LYS A 20 -12.64 -0.28 -8.32
CA LYS A 20 -13.17 1.06 -8.06
C LYS A 20 -11.98 1.96 -7.77
N LYS A 21 -11.76 2.97 -8.62
CA LYS A 21 -10.63 3.88 -8.45
C LYS A 21 -10.71 4.46 -7.03
N PRO A 22 -9.70 4.21 -6.19
CA PRO A 22 -9.76 4.65 -4.81
C PRO A 22 -9.75 6.17 -4.75
N THR A 23 -10.71 6.73 -4.02
CA THR A 23 -10.86 8.18 -3.84
C THR A 23 -9.97 8.70 -2.71
N THR A 24 -9.75 7.87 -1.68
CA THR A 24 -8.92 8.20 -0.51
C THR A 24 -7.42 8.11 -0.83
N PRO A 25 -6.57 9.00 -0.29
CA PRO A 25 -5.12 8.96 -0.49
C PRO A 25 -4.49 7.60 -0.13
N TRP A 26 -4.92 7.00 1.00
CA TRP A 26 -4.48 5.66 1.40
C TRP A 26 -4.91 4.58 0.40
N GLY A 27 -6.13 4.67 -0.11
CA GLY A 27 -6.63 3.75 -1.13
C GLY A 27 -5.82 3.83 -2.42
N LYS A 28 -5.40 5.04 -2.83
CA LYS A 28 -4.51 5.23 -4.00
C LYS A 28 -3.15 4.58 -3.79
N TYR A 29 -2.56 4.72 -2.60
CA TYR A 29 -1.30 4.06 -2.26
C TYR A 29 -1.45 2.53 -2.27
N LYS A 30 -2.52 2.01 -1.66
CA LYS A 30 -2.82 0.59 -1.65
C LYS A 30 -2.99 0.03 -3.07
N ALA A 31 -3.78 0.69 -3.91
CA ALA A 31 -3.98 0.26 -5.29
C ALA A 31 -2.71 0.35 -6.15
N ALA A 32 -1.80 1.28 -5.84
CA ALA A 32 -0.56 1.46 -6.59
C ALA A 32 0.53 0.42 -6.24
N TYR A 33 0.52 -0.13 -5.02
CA TYR A 33 1.63 -0.98 -4.55
C TYR A 33 1.24 -2.34 -3.98
N PHE A 34 -0.03 -2.54 -3.61
CA PHE A 34 -0.51 -3.76 -2.95
C PHE A 34 -1.59 -4.53 -3.71
N GLU A 35 -2.23 -3.94 -4.73
CA GLU A 35 -3.33 -4.59 -5.48
C GLU A 35 -2.94 -4.84 -6.95
N GLY A 36 -3.39 -6.00 -7.47
CA GLY A 36 -3.29 -6.36 -8.89
C GLY A 36 -1.87 -6.56 -9.40
N ASP A 37 -1.66 -6.22 -10.67
CA ASP A 37 -0.40 -6.36 -11.42
C ASP A 37 0.76 -5.49 -10.87
N ASN A 38 0.44 -4.50 -10.03
CA ASN A 38 1.41 -3.61 -9.39
C ASN A 38 1.81 -4.06 -7.98
N ALA A 39 1.31 -5.22 -7.51
CA ALA A 39 1.70 -5.81 -6.24
C ALA A 39 3.21 -6.09 -6.27
N SER A 40 3.98 -5.26 -5.59
CA SER A 40 5.43 -5.24 -5.67
C SER A 40 6.04 -5.05 -4.29
N GLY A 41 7.30 -5.42 -4.10
CA GLY A 41 8.04 -5.22 -2.85
C GLY A 41 8.38 -3.75 -2.53
N LYS A 42 7.98 -2.80 -3.38
CA LYS A 42 8.24 -1.35 -3.19
C LYS A 42 7.79 -0.79 -1.84
N PRO A 43 6.66 -1.21 -1.23
CA PRO A 43 6.29 -0.79 0.13
C PRO A 43 7.34 -1.14 1.20
N LEU A 44 8.07 -2.24 1.04
CA LEU A 44 9.14 -2.61 1.97
C LEU A 44 10.30 -1.62 1.88
N ILE A 45 10.63 -1.16 0.67
CA ILE A 45 11.65 -0.14 0.44
C ILE A 45 11.19 1.20 1.03
N HIS A 46 9.92 1.59 0.82
CA HIS A 46 9.35 2.79 1.45
C HIS A 46 9.44 2.73 2.99
N LEU A 47 9.17 1.58 3.58
CA LEU A 47 9.31 1.36 5.02
C LEU A 47 10.77 1.50 5.48
N ALA A 48 11.72 0.86 4.77
CA ALA A 48 13.13 0.94 5.12
C ALA A 48 13.65 2.39 5.07
N ILE A 49 13.30 3.15 4.03
CA ILE A 49 13.66 4.56 3.90
C ILE A 49 13.06 5.38 5.05
N ALA A 50 11.79 5.14 5.40
CA ALA A 50 11.14 5.85 6.50
C ALA A 50 11.86 5.60 7.84
N VAL A 51 12.26 4.35 8.12
CA VAL A 51 13.01 3.99 9.34
C VAL A 51 14.38 4.69 9.37
N ILE A 52 15.11 4.69 8.25
CA ILE A 52 16.43 5.33 8.17
C ILE A 52 16.32 6.84 8.42
N LEU A 53 15.40 7.52 7.75
CA LEU A 53 15.21 8.97 7.91
C LEU A 53 14.79 9.33 9.33
N PHE A 54 13.90 8.53 9.92
CA PHE A 54 13.45 8.74 11.29
C PHE A 54 14.60 8.53 12.28
N GLY A 55 15.34 7.43 12.16
CA GLY A 55 16.50 7.15 13.00
C GLY A 55 17.59 8.22 12.89
N TYR A 56 17.90 8.67 11.67
CA TYR A 56 18.87 9.75 11.45
C TYR A 56 18.41 11.07 12.06
N THR A 57 17.13 11.41 11.94
CA THR A 57 16.58 12.63 12.54
C THR A 57 16.69 12.58 14.06
N TRP A 58 16.41 11.41 14.66
CA TRP A 58 16.54 11.20 16.10
C TRP A 58 17.99 11.32 16.58
N GLU A 59 18.93 10.66 15.90
CA GLU A 59 20.37 10.74 16.17
C GLU A 59 20.87 12.18 16.03
N TYR A 60 20.42 12.88 14.98
CA TYR A 60 20.78 14.28 14.76
C TYR A 60 20.33 15.19 15.90
N GLN A 61 19.09 15.02 16.36
CA GLN A 61 18.55 15.83 17.45
C GLN A 61 19.15 15.47 18.82
N SER A 62 19.43 14.19 19.09
CA SER A 62 19.90 13.73 20.40
C SER A 62 21.42 13.83 20.57
N HIS A 63 22.19 13.59 19.51
CA HIS A 63 23.64 13.52 19.57
C HIS A 63 24.30 14.69 18.84
N LEU A 64 24.11 14.83 17.52
CA LEU A 64 24.85 15.81 16.71
C LEU A 64 24.53 17.27 17.05
N LYS A 65 23.28 17.57 17.43
CA LYS A 65 22.87 18.94 17.76
C LYS A 65 23.51 19.48 19.03
N HIS A 66 23.78 18.62 20.00
CA HIS A 66 24.35 18.99 21.30
C HIS A 66 25.87 18.80 21.37
N HIS A 67 26.48 18.34 20.27
CA HIS A 67 27.92 18.06 20.17
C HIS A 67 28.80 19.32 20.24
N LYS A 68 28.21 20.51 20.33
CA LYS A 68 28.90 21.82 20.33
C LYS A 68 28.69 22.63 21.61
N ASP A 69 27.81 22.18 22.50
CA ASP A 69 27.52 22.80 23.80
C ASP A 69 28.24 22.11 24.98
N HIS A 70 29.19 21.21 24.69
CA HIS A 70 30.09 20.57 25.64
C HIS A 70 31.54 20.96 25.38
#